data_AF-A0AAJ5VVC3-F1
#
_entry.id   AF-A0AAJ5VVC3-F1
#
_cell.length_a   1.000
_cell.length_b   1.000
_cell.length_c   1.000
_cell.angle_alpha   90.00
_cell.angle_beta   90.00
_cell.angle_gamma   90.00
#
_symmetry.space_group_name_H-M   'P 1'
#
loop_
_entity.id
_entity.type
_entity.pdbx_description
1 polymer ?
#
loop_
_entity_poly.entity_id
_entity_poly.type
_entity_poly.pdbx_seq_one_letter_code
_entity_poly.pdbx_strand_id
1 'polypeptide(L)'
;MGGIAKFLLTDPQVIGGLQWFGTFATLIGFWIAFAQLKKTKNAAEAALEATSKLGGLVQGREQLIELNAAITHLENARNSLSQGGRDGASIYIELAGTSLIQASELLVDTPLERKHVKRGTVNLKRLAETLAELPEGAVLEDFTPLALAARSIVAELKPSAARLRYNYDNPR
;
A
#
# COMPACT_ATOMS: atom_id res chain seq x y z
N MET A 1 29.32 -68.82 23.08
CA MET A 1 28.36 -68.04 22.27
C MET A 1 29.01 -66.74 21.79
N GLY A 2 29.78 -66.77 20.70
CA GLY A 2 30.46 -65.55 20.21
C GLY A 2 31.28 -65.68 18.91
N GLY A 3 31.12 -66.76 18.14
CA GLY A 3 31.93 -67.02 16.94
C GLY A 3 31.29 -66.55 15.62
N ILE A 4 29.97 -66.56 15.52
CA ILE A 4 29.25 -66.27 14.27
C ILE A 4 29.21 -64.76 13.99
N ALA A 5 29.13 -63.93 15.03
CA ALA A 5 29.14 -62.47 14.90
C ALA A 5 30.49 -61.91 14.40
N LYS A 6 31.62 -62.56 14.72
CA LYS A 6 32.95 -62.13 14.26
C LYS A 6 33.21 -62.49 12.79
N PHE A 7 32.66 -63.58 12.28
CA PHE A 7 32.89 -64.01 10.90
C PHE A 7 32.15 -63.13 9.87
N LEU A 8 30.93 -62.69 10.20
CA LEU A 8 30.15 -61.76 9.36
C LEU A 8 30.69 -60.33 9.33
N LEU A 9 31.52 -59.94 10.32
CA LEU A 9 32.12 -58.61 10.41
C LEU A 9 33.53 -58.51 9.82
N THR A 10 34.12 -59.61 9.32
CA THR A 10 35.50 -59.62 8.79
C THR A 10 35.59 -60.01 7.32
N ASP A 11 34.44 -60.26 6.67
CA ASP A 11 34.39 -60.61 5.25
C ASP A 11 34.39 -59.32 4.41
N PRO A 12 35.45 -59.03 3.63
CA PRO A 12 35.57 -57.77 2.89
C PRO A 12 34.41 -57.54 1.90
N GLN A 13 33.71 -58.59 1.48
CA GLN A 13 32.51 -58.49 0.64
C GLN A 13 31.29 -57.95 1.41
N VAL A 14 31.13 -58.33 2.69
CA VAL A 14 30.03 -57.87 3.55
C VAL A 14 30.28 -56.44 4.05
N ILE A 15 31.54 -56.12 4.41
CA ILE A 15 31.96 -54.75 4.77
C ILE A 15 31.81 -53.81 3.58
N GLY A 16 32.25 -54.22 2.37
CA GLY A 16 32.10 -53.43 1.15
C GLY A 16 30.64 -53.20 0.76
N GLY A 17 29.78 -54.22 0.90
CA GLY A 17 28.34 -54.11 0.67
C GLY A 17 27.65 -53.14 1.63
N LEU A 18 27.93 -53.22 2.94
CA LEU A 18 27.35 -52.32 3.94
C LEU A 18 27.76 -50.86 3.70
N GLN A 19 29.02 -50.63 3.33
CA GLN A 19 29.52 -49.30 3.00
C GLN A 19 28.84 -48.74 1.76
N TRP A 20 28.61 -49.57 0.73
CA TRP A 20 27.90 -49.17 -0.48
C TRP A 20 26.42 -48.86 -0.22
N PHE A 21 25.73 -49.66 0.60
CA PHE A 21 24.36 -49.38 1.05
C PHE A 21 24.27 -48.07 1.84
N GLY A 22 25.24 -47.79 2.71
CA GLY A 22 25.35 -46.52 3.42
C GLY A 22 25.49 -45.32 2.48
N THR A 23 26.33 -45.43 1.45
CA THR A 23 26.50 -44.37 0.43
C THR A 23 25.23 -44.18 -0.39
N PHE A 24 24.54 -45.27 -0.75
CA PHE A 24 23.28 -45.23 -1.49
C PHE A 24 22.15 -44.58 -0.70
N ALA A 25 22.00 -44.93 0.58
CA ALA A 25 21.04 -44.32 1.48
C ALA A 25 21.30 -42.82 1.65
N THR A 26 22.57 -42.42 1.71
CA THR A 26 22.97 -41.01 1.79
C THR A 26 22.63 -40.23 0.52
N LEU A 27 22.87 -40.80 -0.66
CA LEU A 27 22.50 -40.22 -1.96
C LEU A 27 20.98 -40.06 -2.11
N ILE A 28 20.20 -41.07 -1.70
CA ILE A 28 18.73 -41.01 -1.71
C ILE A 28 18.24 -39.93 -0.73
N GLY A 29 18.80 -39.88 0.49
CA GLY A 29 18.48 -38.84 1.47
C GLY A 29 18.78 -37.44 0.94
N PHE A 30 19.91 -37.26 0.26
CA PHE A 30 20.28 -36.00 -0.38
C PHE A 30 19.30 -35.62 -1.50
N TRP A 31 18.88 -36.58 -2.32
CA TRP A 31 17.89 -36.36 -3.38
C TRP A 31 16.52 -35.92 -2.83
N ILE A 32 16.06 -36.57 -1.75
CA ILE A 32 14.81 -36.21 -1.08
C ILE A 32 14.91 -34.81 -0.47
N ALA A 33 16.01 -34.48 0.20
CA ALA A 33 16.26 -33.14 0.72
C ALA A 33 16.29 -32.08 -0.40
N PHE A 34 16.91 -32.39 -1.54
CA PHE A 34 16.94 -31.51 -2.71
C PHE A 34 15.54 -31.30 -3.32
N ALA A 35 14.72 -32.36 -3.36
CA ALA A 35 13.34 -32.28 -3.81
C ALA A 35 12.46 -31.46 -2.85
N GLN A 36 12.69 -31.59 -1.53
CA GLN A 36 12.03 -30.75 -0.53
C GLN A 36 12.46 -29.29 -0.65
N LEU A 37 13.76 -29.00 -0.81
CA LEU A 37 14.27 -27.64 -1.03
C LEU A 37 13.66 -26.99 -2.28
N LYS A 38 13.51 -27.72 -3.38
CA LYS A 38 12.82 -27.21 -4.58
C LYS A 38 11.34 -26.89 -4.31
N LYS A 39 10.61 -27.75 -3.60
CA LYS A 39 9.21 -27.49 -3.22
C LYS A 39 9.09 -26.27 -2.30
N THR A 40 9.97 -26.16 -1.31
CA THR A 40 10.00 -25.02 -0.38
C THR A 40 10.37 -23.72 -1.09
N LYS A 41 11.29 -23.76 -2.06
CA LYS A 41 11.62 -22.60 -2.90
C LYS A 41 10.43 -22.13 -3.71
N ASN A 42 9.74 -23.04 -4.42
CA ASN A 42 8.57 -22.69 -5.20
C ASN A 42 7.42 -22.16 -4.32
N ALA A 43 7.22 -22.73 -3.13
CA ALA A 43 6.24 -22.25 -2.16
C ALA A 43 6.62 -20.86 -1.61
N ALA A 44 7.91 -20.61 -1.38
CA ALA A 44 8.41 -19.31 -0.95
C ALA A 44 8.25 -18.26 -2.06
N GLU A 45 8.55 -18.59 -3.32
CA GLU A 45 8.33 -17.71 -4.47
C GLU A 45 6.83 -17.39 -4.64
N ALA A 46 5.95 -18.38 -4.53
CA ALA A 46 4.50 -18.18 -4.58
C ALA A 46 4.00 -17.34 -3.39
N ALA A 47 4.54 -17.52 -2.19
CA ALA A 47 4.22 -16.71 -1.02
C ALA A 47 4.70 -15.27 -1.17
N LEU A 48 5.87 -15.07 -1.77
CA LEU A 48 6.46 -13.75 -2.01
C LEU A 48 5.68 -12.99 -3.10
N GLU A 49 5.23 -13.69 -4.14
CA GLU A 49 4.32 -13.16 -5.16
C GLU A 49 2.92 -12.84 -4.58
N ALA A 50 2.39 -13.69 -3.71
CA ALA A 50 1.12 -13.41 -3.01
C ALA A 50 1.26 -12.21 -2.08
N THR A 51 2.40 -12.08 -1.38
CA THR A 51 2.68 -10.96 -0.48
C THR A 51 2.86 -9.66 -1.24
N SER A 52 3.56 -9.66 -2.39
CA SER A 52 3.70 -8.47 -3.22
C SER A 52 2.36 -8.02 -3.80
N LYS A 53 1.51 -8.96 -4.24
CA LYS A 53 0.13 -8.67 -4.68
C LYS A 53 -0.71 -8.09 -3.55
N LEU A 54 -0.63 -8.64 -2.34
CA LEU A 54 -1.31 -8.09 -1.16
C LEU A 54 -0.79 -6.69 -0.79
N GLY A 55 0.52 -6.47 -0.85
CA GLY A 55 1.12 -5.15 -0.61
C GLY A 55 0.60 -4.08 -1.58
N GLY A 56 0.55 -4.40 -2.87
CA GLY A 56 0.00 -3.50 -3.89
C GLY A 56 -1.50 -3.19 -3.68
N LEU A 57 -2.30 -4.19 -3.28
CA LEU A 57 -3.71 -3.99 -2.96
C LEU A 57 -3.93 -3.13 -1.71
N VAL A 58 -3.15 -3.34 -0.66
CA VAL A 58 -3.23 -2.51 0.56
C VAL A 58 -2.86 -1.08 0.24
N GLN A 59 -1.75 -0.85 -0.47
CA GLN A 59 -1.30 0.48 -0.85
C GLN A 59 -2.32 1.19 -1.76
N GLY A 60 -2.89 0.49 -2.75
CA GLY A 60 -3.92 1.05 -3.63
C GLY A 60 -5.20 1.44 -2.86
N ARG A 61 -5.59 0.65 -1.86
CA ARG A 61 -6.71 0.98 -0.98
C ARG A 61 -6.41 2.19 -0.10
N GLU A 62 -5.21 2.29 0.48
CA GLU A 62 -4.80 3.44 1.30
C GLU A 62 -4.78 4.74 0.50
N GLN A 63 -4.25 4.72 -0.73
CA GLN A 63 -4.29 5.86 -1.65
C GLN A 63 -5.72 6.37 -1.86
N LEU A 64 -6.67 5.45 -2.04
CA LEU A 64 -8.08 5.78 -2.24
C LEU A 64 -8.76 6.30 -0.98
N ILE A 65 -8.42 5.75 0.19
CA ILE A 65 -8.95 6.20 1.48
C ILE A 65 -8.53 7.65 1.71
N GLU A 66 -7.24 7.96 1.61
CA GLU A 66 -6.74 9.31 1.86
C GLU A 66 -7.29 10.33 0.87
N LEU A 67 -7.35 9.99 -0.41
CA LEU A 67 -7.89 10.90 -1.41
C LEU A 67 -9.40 11.15 -1.21
N ASN A 68 -10.18 10.12 -0.84
CA ASN A 68 -11.60 10.29 -0.54
C ASN A 68 -11.84 11.04 0.78
N ALA A 69 -10.99 10.83 1.80
CA ALA A 69 -11.02 11.59 3.04
C ALA A 69 -10.80 13.08 2.76
N ALA A 70 -9.77 13.43 1.97
CA ALA A 70 -9.52 14.80 1.54
C ALA A 70 -10.73 15.41 0.80
N ILE A 71 -11.33 14.67 -0.14
CA ILE A 71 -12.54 15.13 -0.86
C ILE A 71 -13.69 15.39 0.12
N THR A 72 -13.92 14.48 1.07
CA THR A 72 -15.00 14.60 2.06
C THR A 72 -14.78 15.81 2.97
N HIS A 73 -13.55 16.01 3.46
CA HIS A 73 -13.19 17.17 4.26
C HIS A 73 -13.36 18.48 3.48
N LEU A 74 -12.97 18.53 2.20
CA LEU A 74 -13.20 19.72 1.36
C LEU A 74 -14.69 20.00 1.11
N GLU A 75 -15.51 18.97 0.95
CA GLU A 75 -16.96 19.13 0.83
C GLU A 75 -17.57 19.66 2.13
N ASN A 76 -17.10 19.21 3.28
CA ASN A 76 -17.50 19.74 4.58
C ASN A 76 -17.02 21.19 4.78
N ALA A 77 -15.78 21.51 4.41
CA ALA A 77 -15.25 22.87 4.43
C ALA A 77 -16.11 23.81 3.57
N ARG A 78 -16.44 23.39 2.34
CA ARG A 78 -17.33 24.13 1.45
C ARG A 78 -18.69 24.39 2.10
N ASN A 79 -19.29 23.37 2.73
CA ASN A 79 -20.59 23.52 3.38
C ASN A 79 -20.51 24.50 4.56
N SER A 80 -19.44 24.46 5.37
CA SER A 80 -19.19 25.44 6.44
C SER A 80 -18.99 26.86 5.90
N LEU A 81 -18.18 27.03 4.84
CA LEU A 81 -18.01 28.33 4.17
C LEU A 81 -19.34 28.88 3.64
N SER A 82 -20.18 28.02 3.07
CA SER A 82 -21.50 28.40 2.55
C SER A 82 -22.50 28.80 3.65
N GLN A 83 -22.16 28.56 4.92
CA GLN A 83 -22.91 28.98 6.09
C GLN A 83 -22.24 30.15 6.82
N GLY A 84 -21.13 30.69 6.30
CA GLY A 84 -20.32 31.73 6.96
C GLY A 84 -19.47 31.22 8.13
N GLY A 85 -19.32 29.89 8.29
CA GLY A 85 -18.58 29.28 9.39
C GLY A 85 -17.08 29.21 9.14
N ARG A 86 -16.34 30.26 9.54
CA ARG A 86 -14.87 30.34 9.43
C ARG A 86 -14.14 29.20 10.15
N ASP A 87 -14.43 28.99 11.42
CA ASP A 87 -13.69 28.03 12.25
C ASP A 87 -13.89 26.59 11.77
N GLY A 88 -15.13 26.22 11.46
CA GLY A 88 -15.46 24.92 10.90
C GLY A 88 -14.77 24.69 9.55
N ALA A 89 -14.78 25.70 8.67
CA ALA A 89 -14.08 25.62 7.40
C ALA A 89 -12.57 25.45 7.58
N SER A 90 -11.96 26.18 8.51
CA SER A 90 -10.52 26.12 8.80
C SER A 90 -10.09 24.71 9.21
N ILE A 91 -10.81 24.09 10.17
CA ILE A 91 -10.54 22.73 10.63
C ILE A 91 -10.60 21.73 9.47
N TYR A 92 -11.66 21.79 8.65
CA TYR A 92 -11.81 20.87 7.54
C TYR A 92 -10.77 21.09 6.43
N ILE A 93 -10.33 22.33 6.21
CA ILE A 93 -9.23 22.64 5.28
C ILE A 93 -7.92 22.03 5.77
N GLU A 94 -7.63 22.11 7.06
CA GLU A 94 -6.43 21.50 7.65
C GLU A 94 -6.45 19.97 7.53
N LEU A 95 -7.57 19.33 7.88
CA LEU A 95 -7.74 17.88 7.72
C LEU A 95 -7.60 17.44 6.26
N ALA A 96 -8.21 18.18 5.33
CA ALA A 96 -8.04 17.93 3.90
C ALA A 96 -6.58 18.06 3.46
N GLY A 97 -5.84 19.04 4.01
CA GLY A 97 -4.42 19.24 3.74
C GLY A 97 -3.59 18.03 4.15
N THR A 98 -3.79 17.53 5.36
CA THR A 98 -3.11 16.33 5.88
C THR A 98 -3.37 15.12 4.99
N SER A 99 -4.63 14.84 4.64
CA SER A 99 -4.96 13.70 3.78
C SER A 99 -4.42 13.86 2.35
N LEU A 100 -4.36 15.08 1.79
CA LEU A 100 -3.73 15.28 0.48
C LEU A 100 -2.23 15.07 0.51
N ILE A 101 -1.55 15.47 1.59
CA ILE A 101 -0.11 15.22 1.77
C ILE A 101 0.15 13.71 1.83
N GLN A 102 -0.59 13.00 2.68
CA GLN A 102 -0.48 11.53 2.82
C GLN A 102 -0.79 10.82 1.50
N ALA A 103 -1.87 11.20 0.80
CA ALA A 103 -2.16 10.66 -0.53
C ALA A 103 -1.00 10.91 -1.51
N SER A 104 -0.36 12.09 -1.47
CA SER A 104 0.74 12.42 -2.38
C SER A 104 2.03 11.61 -2.15
N GLU A 105 2.22 11.12 -0.92
CA GLU A 105 3.33 10.26 -0.51
C GLU A 105 3.08 8.82 -0.96
N LEU A 106 1.82 8.36 -0.89
CA LEU A 106 1.42 7.02 -1.30
C LEU A 106 1.39 6.84 -2.83
N LEU A 107 1.14 7.92 -3.60
CA LEU A 107 1.06 7.92 -5.07
C LEU A 107 2.43 7.93 -5.75
N VAL A 108 3.30 6.98 -5.43
CA VAL A 108 4.65 6.87 -6.02
C VAL A 108 4.58 6.43 -7.49
N ASP A 109 3.74 5.44 -7.79
CA ASP A 109 3.68 4.78 -9.10
C ASP A 109 2.66 5.40 -10.08
N THR A 110 1.99 6.47 -9.67
CA THR A 110 0.93 7.16 -10.43
C THR A 110 1.26 8.65 -10.60
N PRO A 111 2.23 9.00 -11.45
CA PRO A 111 2.80 10.36 -11.52
C PRO A 111 1.78 11.42 -11.94
N LEU A 112 0.77 11.05 -12.74
CA LEU A 112 -0.30 11.96 -13.15
C LEU A 112 -1.21 12.30 -11.96
N GLU A 113 -1.68 11.30 -11.22
CA GLU A 113 -2.49 11.45 -10.01
C GLU A 113 -1.74 12.24 -8.96
N ARG A 114 -0.45 11.91 -8.72
CA ARG A 114 0.41 12.65 -7.80
C ARG A 114 0.51 14.12 -8.16
N LYS A 115 0.61 14.46 -9.46
CA LYS A 115 0.64 15.85 -9.94
C LYS A 115 -0.66 16.59 -9.63
N HIS A 116 -1.81 15.95 -9.84
CA HIS A 116 -3.11 16.54 -9.52
C HIS A 116 -3.28 16.74 -8.01
N VAL A 117 -2.91 15.75 -7.19
CA VAL A 117 -2.97 15.85 -5.73
C VAL A 117 -2.08 16.98 -5.23
N LYS A 118 -0.82 17.07 -5.69
CA LYS A 118 0.09 18.17 -5.33
C LYS A 118 -0.46 19.55 -5.72
N ARG A 119 -1.10 19.67 -6.89
CA ARG A 119 -1.75 20.92 -7.29
C ARG A 119 -2.92 21.25 -6.37
N GLY A 120 -3.74 20.26 -6.04
CA GLY A 120 -4.80 20.37 -5.04
C GLY A 120 -4.29 20.88 -3.70
N THR A 121 -3.17 20.35 -3.20
CA THR A 121 -2.51 20.81 -1.97
C THR A 121 -2.10 22.27 -2.05
N VAL A 122 -1.51 22.72 -3.16
CA VAL A 122 -1.13 24.13 -3.37
C VAL A 122 -2.35 25.04 -3.38
N ASN A 123 -3.42 24.65 -4.09
CA ASN A 123 -4.66 25.41 -4.15
C ASN A 123 -5.36 25.47 -2.78
N LEU A 124 -5.30 24.39 -2.01
CA LEU A 124 -5.82 24.32 -0.65
C LEU A 124 -5.05 25.21 0.31
N LYS A 125 -3.72 25.28 0.18
CA LYS A 125 -2.89 26.20 0.95
C LYS A 125 -3.30 27.66 0.70
N ARG A 126 -3.49 28.03 -0.56
CA ARG A 126 -3.99 29.38 -0.92
C ARG A 126 -5.38 29.65 -0.33
N LEU A 127 -6.27 28.66 -0.39
CA LEU A 127 -7.60 28.77 0.22
C LEU A 127 -7.50 29.02 1.74
N ALA A 128 -6.61 28.31 2.43
CA ALA A 128 -6.37 28.48 3.86
C ALA A 128 -5.80 29.88 4.18
N GLU A 129 -4.84 30.35 3.40
CA GLU A 129 -4.26 31.70 3.52
C GLU A 129 -5.35 32.77 3.35
N THR A 130 -6.15 32.70 2.29
CA THR A 130 -7.24 33.66 2.06
C THR A 130 -8.31 33.62 3.16
N LEU A 131 -8.65 32.43 3.68
CA LEU A 131 -9.57 32.30 4.82
C LEU A 131 -9.01 32.93 6.10
N ALA A 132 -7.70 32.82 6.33
CA ALA A 132 -7.02 33.41 7.48
C ALA A 132 -6.95 34.95 7.41
N GLU A 133 -6.88 35.51 6.20
CA GLU A 133 -6.83 36.95 5.97
C GLU A 133 -8.19 37.64 6.07
N LEU A 134 -9.31 36.89 6.10
CA LEU A 134 -10.63 37.49 6.27
C LEU A 134 -10.75 38.24 7.61
N PRO A 135 -11.42 39.41 7.63
CA PRO A 135 -11.65 40.14 8.86
C PRO A 135 -12.58 39.36 9.82
N GLU A 136 -12.45 39.64 11.11
CA GLU A 136 -13.46 39.21 12.08
C GLU A 136 -14.80 39.87 11.74
N GLY A 137 -15.87 39.08 11.62
CA GLY A 137 -17.17 39.57 11.19
C GLY A 137 -17.37 39.65 9.67
N ALA A 138 -16.53 38.98 8.87
CA ALA A 138 -16.76 38.79 7.44
C ALA A 138 -18.21 38.33 7.15
N VAL A 139 -18.79 38.84 6.07
CA VAL A 139 -20.17 38.53 5.67
C VAL A 139 -20.20 37.32 4.73
N LEU A 140 -21.38 36.76 4.49
CA LEU A 140 -21.54 35.54 3.69
C LEU A 140 -20.96 35.67 2.26
N GLU A 141 -21.04 36.87 1.69
CA GLU A 141 -20.51 37.22 0.38
C GLU A 141 -18.98 37.01 0.30
N ASP A 142 -18.25 37.22 1.41
CA ASP A 142 -16.80 37.03 1.49
C ASP A 142 -16.41 35.55 1.44
N PHE A 143 -17.28 34.66 1.95
CA PHE A 143 -17.05 33.22 1.98
C PHE A 143 -17.45 32.50 0.68
N THR A 144 -18.34 33.10 -0.11
CA THR A 144 -18.81 32.54 -1.39
C THR A 144 -17.67 32.19 -2.36
N PRO A 145 -16.69 33.08 -2.64
CA PRO A 145 -15.56 32.72 -3.51
C PRO A 145 -14.69 31.60 -2.94
N LEU A 146 -14.52 31.52 -1.62
CA LEU A 146 -13.80 30.43 -0.95
C LEU A 146 -14.54 29.09 -1.10
N ALA A 147 -15.87 29.08 -0.99
CA ALA A 147 -16.68 27.89 -1.22
C ALA A 147 -16.58 27.40 -2.68
N LEU A 148 -16.55 28.32 -3.64
CA LEU A 148 -16.34 27.99 -5.06
C LEU A 148 -14.92 27.44 -5.31
N ALA A 149 -13.91 28.00 -4.66
CA ALA A 149 -12.54 27.49 -4.74
C ALA A 149 -12.43 26.07 -4.15
N ALA A 150 -13.00 25.82 -2.98
CA ALA A 150 -13.07 24.47 -2.40
C ALA A 150 -13.77 23.47 -3.34
N ARG A 151 -14.89 23.87 -3.96
CA ARG A 151 -15.59 23.06 -4.98
C ARG A 151 -14.70 22.77 -6.19
N SER A 152 -13.93 23.75 -6.66
CA SER A 152 -13.02 23.57 -7.79
C SER A 152 -11.93 22.54 -7.48
N ILE A 153 -11.37 22.56 -6.27
CA ILE A 153 -10.37 21.57 -5.83
C ILE A 153 -11.00 20.17 -5.83
N VAL A 154 -12.21 20.02 -5.27
CA VAL A 154 -12.94 18.74 -5.29
C VAL A 154 -13.18 18.25 -6.72
N ALA A 155 -13.56 19.14 -7.63
CA ALA A 155 -13.81 18.79 -9.03
C ALA A 155 -12.53 18.31 -9.75
N GLU A 156 -11.35 18.79 -9.36
CA GLU A 156 -10.06 18.33 -9.87
C GLU A 156 -9.65 16.96 -9.29
N LEU A 157 -9.95 16.71 -8.01
CA LEU A 157 -9.56 15.48 -7.32
C LEU A 157 -10.45 14.27 -7.65
N LYS A 158 -11.76 14.49 -7.84
CA LYS A 158 -12.73 13.40 -8.13
C LYS A 158 -12.35 12.53 -9.33
N PRO A 159 -11.92 13.08 -10.50
CA PRO A 159 -11.44 12.27 -11.61
C PRO A 159 -10.21 11.42 -11.26
N SER A 160 -9.31 11.93 -10.43
CA SER A 160 -8.13 11.18 -9.98
C SER A 160 -8.54 10.02 -9.06
N ALA A 161 -9.47 10.25 -8.13
CA ALA A 161 -10.03 9.18 -7.30
C ALA A 161 -10.74 8.11 -8.13
N ALA A 162 -11.51 8.50 -9.15
CA ALA A 162 -12.18 7.57 -10.05
C ALA A 162 -11.18 6.70 -10.83
N ARG A 163 -10.08 7.29 -11.34
CA ARG A 163 -9.02 6.54 -12.03
C ARG A 163 -8.29 5.58 -11.11
N LEU A 164 -7.93 6.02 -9.90
CA LEU A 164 -7.31 5.16 -8.90
C LEU A 164 -8.21 3.98 -8.55
N ARG A 165 -9.53 4.23 -8.42
CA ARG A 165 -10.50 3.18 -8.14
C ARG A 165 -10.60 2.19 -9.29
N TYR A 166 -10.68 2.69 -10.52
CA TYR A 166 -10.70 1.83 -11.70
C TYR A 166 -9.46 0.93 -11.78
N ASN A 167 -8.27 1.49 -11.53
CA ASN A 167 -7.02 0.75 -11.55
C ASN A 167 -6.93 -0.26 -10.40
N TYR A 168 -7.49 0.06 -9.23
CA TYR A 168 -7.58 -0.84 -8.09
C TYR A 168 -8.55 -2.00 -8.34
N ASP A 169 -9.72 -1.71 -8.92
CA ASP A 169 -10.74 -2.72 -9.23
C ASP A 169 -10.33 -3.60 -10.44
N ASN A 170 -9.43 -3.12 -11.30
CA ASN A 170 -8.94 -3.81 -12.49
C ASN A 170 -7.40 -3.82 -12.55
N PRO A 171 -6.73 -4.54 -11.63
CA PRO A 171 -5.28 -4.65 -11.63
C PRO A 171 -4.82 -5.39 -12.90
N ARG A 172 -3.88 -4.78 -13.64
CA ARG A 172 -3.27 -5.37 -14.85
C ARG A 172 -2.29 -6.48 -14.51
#